data_AF-A0A9D2APL3-F1
#
_entry.id   AF-A0A9D2APL3-F1
#
_cell.length_a   1.000
_cell.length_b   1.000
_cell.length_c   1.000
_cell.angle_alpha   90.00
_cell.angle_beta   90.00
_cell.angle_gamma   90.00
#
_symmetry.space_group_name_H-M   'P 1'
#
loop_
_entity.id
_entity.type
_entity.pdbx_description
1 polymer ?
#
loop_
_entity_poly.entity_id
_entity_poly.type
_entity_poly.pdbx_seq_one_letter_code
_entity_poly.pdbx_strand_id
1 'polypeptide(L)'
;MWDRLKPGEAFFLTDMELALLLEAKGISSFQGFPLEHYPKKEEDVLQTIFSMTEKGLLHAREEEFQTAGELSACMEILKNAKGILALIPEEKDIPQICCYPGEDLLTIEASALRSSTFKLQRISWEELEEKLKESGPRMELEFCRKGGEGPIWQAILRNREDGLVREWGEGEEAFSIEILRKEIWQTEEVLLL
;
A
#
# COMPACT_ATOMS: atom_id res chain seq x y z
N MET A 1 15.36 24.55 -8.93
CA MET A 1 14.71 23.82 -10.03
C MET A 1 14.46 22.45 -9.47
N TRP A 2 13.33 22.30 -8.76
CA TRP A 2 13.05 21.12 -7.95
C TRP A 2 12.24 20.20 -8.84
N ASP A 3 12.83 19.08 -9.23
CA ASP A 3 12.12 18.07 -10.00
C ASP A 3 10.87 17.70 -9.23
N ARG A 4 9.73 18.03 -9.85
CA ARG A 4 8.42 17.62 -9.38
C ARG A 4 8.39 16.11 -9.57
N LEU A 5 8.68 15.37 -8.51
CA LEU A 5 8.44 13.93 -8.43
C LEU A 5 7.04 13.67 -9.00
N LYS A 6 6.97 12.83 -10.01
CA LYS A 6 5.75 12.65 -10.81
C LYS A 6 4.79 11.71 -10.10
N PRO A 7 3.46 11.91 -10.26
CA PRO A 7 2.49 10.88 -9.91
C PRO A 7 2.90 9.52 -10.48
N GLY A 8 2.85 8.48 -9.65
CA GLY A 8 3.23 7.11 -10.03
C GLY A 8 4.70 6.75 -9.77
N GLU A 9 5.55 7.67 -9.29
CA GLU A 9 6.89 7.33 -8.83
C GLU A 9 6.85 6.47 -7.56
N ALA A 10 7.71 5.43 -7.55
CA ALA A 10 7.80 4.50 -6.44
C ALA A 10 8.90 4.93 -5.46
N PHE A 11 8.60 4.86 -4.17
CA PHE A 11 9.55 5.12 -3.08
C PHE A 11 10.02 3.81 -2.47
N PHE A 12 11.32 3.70 -2.22
CA PHE A 12 11.89 2.54 -1.52
C PHE A 12 12.32 2.97 -0.13
N LEU A 13 11.59 2.48 0.88
CA LEU A 13 11.80 2.82 2.28
C LEU A 13 12.23 1.59 3.05
N THR A 14 13.26 1.71 3.89
CA THR A 14 13.56 0.65 4.85
C THR A 14 12.48 0.57 5.94
N ASP A 15 12.42 -0.53 6.69
CA ASP A 15 11.56 -0.68 7.87
C ASP A 15 11.64 0.55 8.80
N MET A 16 12.86 1.01 9.11
CA MET A 16 13.09 2.16 10.00
C MET A 16 12.60 3.47 9.41
N GLU A 17 12.81 3.70 8.11
CA GLU A 17 12.36 4.91 7.42
C GLU A 17 10.83 4.96 7.37
N LEU A 18 10.18 3.83 7.07
CA LEU A 18 8.73 3.74 7.09
C LEU A 18 8.17 3.92 8.52
N ALA A 19 8.75 3.24 9.51
CA ALA A 19 8.35 3.38 10.91
C ALA A 19 8.40 4.84 11.39
N LEU A 20 9.49 5.55 11.08
CA LEU A 20 9.66 6.95 11.45
C LEU A 20 8.62 7.87 10.78
N LEU A 21 8.29 7.62 9.51
CA LEU A 21 7.23 8.37 8.81
C LEU A 21 5.85 8.10 9.40
N LEU A 22 5.54 6.84 9.72
CA LEU A 22 4.27 6.47 10.35
C LEU A 22 4.10 7.19 11.68
N GLU A 23 5.14 7.16 12.53
CA GLU A 23 5.14 7.84 13.82
C GLU A 23 4.98 9.35 13.67
N ALA A 24 5.75 9.98 12.76
CA ALA A 24 5.66 11.41 12.49
C ALA A 24 4.27 11.85 11.98
N LYS A 25 3.53 10.97 11.31
CA LYS A 25 2.17 11.22 10.83
C LYS A 25 1.08 10.88 11.86
N GLY A 26 1.48 10.39 13.04
CA GLY A 26 0.58 9.96 14.11
C GLY A 26 -0.16 8.65 13.79
N ILE A 27 0.40 7.81 12.91
CA ILE A 27 -0.18 6.52 12.55
C ILE A 27 0.33 5.49 13.55
N SER A 28 -0.47 5.26 14.60
CA SER A 28 -0.13 4.34 15.71
C SER A 28 -0.40 2.86 15.39
N SER A 29 -1.10 2.57 14.30
CA SER A 29 -1.38 1.21 13.84
C SER A 29 -1.17 1.09 12.33
N PHE A 30 -0.28 0.18 11.97
CA PHE A 30 0.03 -0.22 10.60
C PHE A 30 -0.34 -1.68 10.41
N GLN A 31 -1.08 -1.99 9.35
CA GLN A 31 -1.57 -3.33 9.02
C GLN A 31 -1.12 -3.67 7.60
N GLY A 32 -0.59 -4.86 7.38
CA GLY A 32 -0.07 -5.30 6.08
C GLY A 32 1.19 -6.14 6.25
N PHE A 33 2.32 -5.48 6.48
CA PHE A 33 3.61 -6.13 6.70
C PHE A 33 4.14 -5.90 8.13
N PRO A 34 4.84 -6.87 8.72
CA PRO A 34 5.53 -6.63 9.98
C PRO A 34 6.67 -5.63 9.75
N LEU A 35 6.70 -4.58 10.56
CA LEU A 35 7.86 -3.71 10.68
C LEU A 35 8.74 -4.29 11.80
N GLU A 36 9.85 -4.92 11.43
CA GLU A 36 10.71 -5.61 12.39
C GLU A 36 11.65 -4.65 13.12
N HIS A 37 11.95 -3.52 12.49
CA HIS A 37 12.95 -2.55 12.96
C HIS A 37 12.29 -1.19 13.23
N TYR A 38 12.30 -0.80 14.51
CA TYR A 38 11.94 0.55 14.95
C TYR A 38 13.19 1.24 15.51
N PRO A 39 13.41 2.53 15.22
CA PRO A 39 14.46 3.29 15.87
C PRO A 39 14.18 3.34 17.38
N LYS A 40 15.13 2.87 18.21
CA LYS A 40 14.94 2.78 19.68
C LYS A 40 15.69 3.86 20.44
N LYS A 41 16.67 4.49 19.80
CA LYS A 41 17.51 5.53 20.38
C LYS A 41 17.48 6.78 19.52
N GLU A 42 17.79 7.91 20.14
CA GLU A 42 17.87 9.20 19.46
C GLU A 42 18.88 9.18 18.30
N GLU A 43 20.01 8.49 18.46
CA GLU A 43 21.01 8.37 17.40
C GLU A 43 20.46 7.64 16.17
N ASP A 44 19.63 6.61 16.35
CA ASP A 44 18.99 5.86 15.26
C ASP A 44 18.02 6.76 14.49
N VAL A 45 17.25 7.58 15.22
CA VAL A 45 16.31 8.55 14.66
C VAL A 45 17.08 9.57 13.80
N LEU A 46 18.13 10.18 14.35
CA LEU A 46 18.92 11.20 13.66
C LEU A 46 19.61 10.65 12.41
N GLN A 47 20.19 9.44 12.50
CA GLN A 47 20.80 8.78 11.34
C GLN A 47 19.77 8.47 10.25
N THR A 48 18.58 8.01 10.63
CA THR A 48 17.50 7.71 9.68
C THR A 48 17.02 8.99 8.99
N ILE A 49 16.78 10.07 9.74
CA ILE A 49 16.39 11.38 9.18
C ILE A 49 17.46 11.91 8.21
N PHE A 50 18.73 11.79 8.58
CA PHE A 50 19.85 12.21 7.72
C PHE A 50 19.86 11.40 6.41
N SER A 51 19.79 10.07 6.48
CA SER A 51 19.67 9.19 5.30
C SER A 51 18.50 9.57 4.40
N MET A 52 17.33 9.81 4.98
CA MET A 52 16.13 10.20 4.23
C MET A 52 16.28 11.58 3.57
N THR A 53 17.00 12.50 4.21
CA THR A 53 17.31 13.82 3.64
C THR A 53 18.27 13.69 2.45
N GLU A 54 19.31 12.85 2.55
CA GLU A 54 20.22 12.55 1.43
C GLU A 54 19.50 11.90 0.24
N LYS A 55 18.50 11.06 0.51
CA LYS A 55 17.63 10.46 -0.51
C LYS A 55 16.63 11.45 -1.12
N GLY A 56 16.53 12.67 -0.60
CA GLY A 56 15.55 13.66 -1.03
C GLY A 56 14.10 13.34 -0.61
N LEU A 57 13.91 12.41 0.33
CA LEU A 57 12.59 12.05 0.87
C LEU A 57 12.11 13.07 1.91
N LEU A 58 13.05 13.71 2.59
CA LEU A 58 12.83 14.79 3.54
C LEU A 58 13.54 16.07 3.08
N HIS A 59 12.94 17.20 3.39
CA HIS A 59 13.50 18.52 3.16
C HIS A 59 13.43 19.32 4.46
N ALA A 60 14.58 19.83 4.92
CA ALA A 60 14.62 20.76 6.04
C ALA A 60 14.05 22.12 5.59
N ARG A 61 13.06 22.63 6.31
CA ARG A 61 12.57 24.01 6.21
C ARG A 61 12.53 24.60 7.61
N GLU A 62 13.34 25.64 7.81
CA GLU A 62 13.46 26.33 9.09
C GLU A 62 13.81 25.36 10.23
N GLU A 63 12.85 25.04 11.10
CA GLU A 63 12.99 24.14 12.25
C GLU A 63 12.30 22.79 12.06
N GLU A 64 11.75 22.51 10.87
CA GLU A 64 10.96 21.31 10.59
C GLU A 64 11.48 20.52 9.38
N PHE A 65 11.24 19.21 9.39
CA PHE A 65 11.41 18.34 8.23
C PHE A 65 10.08 18.14 7.53
N GLN A 66 10.03 18.42 6.22
CA GLN A 66 8.88 18.16 5.37
C GLN A 66 9.17 16.97 4.46
N THR A 67 8.24 16.03 4.38
CA THR A 67 8.28 14.95 3.39
C THR A 67 8.13 15.49 1.98
N ALA A 68 8.79 14.87 1.01
CA ALA A 68 8.54 15.11 -0.41
C ALA A 68 7.04 15.04 -0.73
N GLY A 69 6.54 15.90 -1.63
CA GLY A 69 5.10 16.11 -1.82
C GLY A 69 4.31 14.83 -2.13
N GLU A 70 4.82 13.98 -3.02
CA GLU A 70 4.18 12.71 -3.39
C GLU A 70 4.25 11.68 -2.25
N LEU A 71 5.36 11.61 -1.52
CA LEU A 71 5.47 10.76 -0.33
C LEU A 71 4.49 11.21 0.78
N SER A 72 4.30 12.52 0.95
CA SER A 72 3.29 13.05 1.86
C SER A 72 1.89 12.58 1.45
N ALA A 73 1.56 12.62 0.15
CA ALA A 73 0.27 12.15 -0.35
C ALA A 73 0.06 10.65 -0.10
N CYS A 74 1.09 9.82 -0.29
CA CYS A 74 1.06 8.40 0.11
C CYS A 74 0.72 8.24 1.60
N MET A 75 1.39 9.00 2.47
CA MET A 75 1.14 8.92 3.91
C MET A 75 -0.26 9.39 4.31
N GLU A 76 -0.81 10.40 3.61
CA GLU A 76 -2.20 10.83 3.83
C GLU A 76 -3.21 9.75 3.44
N ILE A 77 -3.00 9.04 2.32
CA ILE A 77 -3.85 7.88 1.95
C ILE A 77 -3.78 6.83 3.06
N LEU A 78 -2.59 6.45 3.50
CA LEU A 78 -2.39 5.44 4.53
C LEU A 78 -3.04 5.81 5.87
N LYS A 79 -2.97 7.08 6.25
CA LYS A 79 -3.58 7.61 7.47
C LYS A 79 -5.10 7.47 7.44
N ASN A 80 -5.70 7.85 6.30
CA ASN A 80 -7.15 7.95 6.12
C ASN A 80 -7.81 6.64 5.67
N ALA A 81 -7.05 5.68 5.17
CA ALA A 81 -7.56 4.38 4.76
C ALA A 81 -8.31 3.69 5.92
N LYS A 82 -9.52 3.19 5.63
CA LYS A 82 -10.35 2.50 6.62
C LYS A 82 -10.04 1.01 6.74
N GLY A 83 -9.22 0.51 5.82
CA GLY A 83 -8.82 -0.88 5.75
C GLY A 83 -7.67 -1.08 4.77
N ILE A 84 -7.38 -2.35 4.54
CA ILE A 84 -6.34 -2.84 3.66
C ILE A 84 -6.95 -3.89 2.74
N LEU A 85 -6.72 -3.74 1.44
CA LEU A 85 -6.96 -4.77 0.44
C LEU A 85 -5.63 -5.51 0.19
N ALA A 86 -5.52 -6.73 0.67
CA ALA A 86 -4.40 -7.61 0.37
C ALA A 86 -4.64 -8.33 -0.96
N LEU A 87 -3.64 -8.31 -1.85
CA LEU A 87 -3.56 -9.12 -3.05
C LEU A 87 -2.57 -10.26 -2.77
N ILE A 88 -3.05 -11.49 -2.78
CA ILE A 88 -2.31 -12.69 -2.38
C ILE A 88 -2.20 -13.61 -3.61
N PRO A 89 -1.11 -13.52 -4.39
CA PRO A 89 -0.87 -14.42 -5.51
C PRO A 89 -0.81 -15.89 -5.06
N GLU A 90 -1.29 -16.81 -5.91
CA GLU A 90 -1.11 -18.25 -5.67
C GLU A 90 0.37 -18.68 -5.82
N GLU A 91 1.10 -18.02 -6.71
CA GLU A 91 2.52 -18.26 -6.95
C GLU A 91 3.38 -17.60 -5.87
N LYS A 92 4.16 -18.41 -5.14
CA LYS A 92 4.98 -17.96 -4.00
C LYS A 92 6.12 -17.00 -4.37
N ASP A 93 6.52 -16.98 -5.64
CA ASP A 93 7.60 -16.12 -6.12
C ASP A 93 7.10 -14.69 -6.44
N ILE A 94 5.78 -14.48 -6.49
CA ILE A 94 5.16 -13.18 -6.67
C ILE A 94 4.85 -12.59 -5.28
N PRO A 95 5.33 -11.39 -4.95
CA PRO A 95 5.11 -10.80 -3.65
C PRO A 95 3.63 -10.46 -3.43
N GLN A 96 3.17 -10.64 -2.20
CA GLN A 96 1.91 -10.09 -1.74
C GLN A 96 1.95 -8.55 -1.82
N ILE A 97 0.85 -7.95 -2.26
CA ILE A 97 0.70 -6.49 -2.34
C ILE A 97 -0.37 -6.05 -1.35
N CYS A 98 -0.04 -5.06 -0.53
CA CYS A 98 -0.99 -4.42 0.38
C CYS A 98 -1.46 -3.10 -0.23
N CYS A 99 -2.76 -2.98 -0.48
CA CYS A 99 -3.37 -1.79 -1.04
C CYS A 99 -4.19 -1.06 0.03
N TYR A 100 -4.02 0.25 0.15
CA TYR A 100 -4.77 1.10 1.08
C TYR A 100 -5.71 1.99 0.26
N PRO A 101 -7.03 1.73 0.28
CA PRO A 101 -7.99 2.47 -0.53
C PRO A 101 -8.17 3.92 -0.07
N GLY A 102 -8.22 4.83 -1.05
CA GLY A 102 -8.60 6.23 -0.94
C GLY A 102 -9.21 6.70 -2.27
N GLU A 103 -9.18 8.00 -2.57
CA GLU A 103 -9.52 8.48 -3.93
C GLU A 103 -8.66 7.78 -4.99
N ASP A 104 -7.34 7.76 -4.73
CA ASP A 104 -6.33 6.88 -5.32
C ASP A 104 -5.97 5.75 -4.32
N LEU A 105 -5.19 4.77 -4.77
CA LEU A 105 -4.66 3.72 -3.88
C LEU A 105 -3.20 3.98 -3.53
N LEU A 106 -2.82 3.68 -2.29
CA LEU A 106 -1.44 3.41 -1.96
C LEU A 106 -1.18 1.91 -2.02
N THR A 107 -0.22 1.48 -2.82
CA THR A 107 0.31 0.12 -2.76
C THR A 107 1.60 0.07 -1.97
N ILE A 108 1.76 -0.99 -1.19
CA ILE A 108 2.98 -1.34 -0.48
C ILE A 108 3.30 -2.80 -0.79
N GLU A 109 4.53 -3.08 -1.20
CA GLU A 109 5.04 -4.43 -1.44
C GLU A 109 6.47 -4.57 -0.91
N ALA A 110 6.84 -5.78 -0.47
CA ALA A 110 8.22 -6.05 -0.09
C ALA A 110 9.14 -5.97 -1.32
N SER A 111 10.30 -5.33 -1.16
CA SER A 111 11.27 -5.21 -2.24
C SER A 111 11.95 -6.56 -2.50
N ALA A 112 11.85 -7.07 -3.73
CA ALA A 112 12.57 -8.26 -4.16
C ALA A 112 14.11 -8.07 -4.16
N LEU A 113 14.58 -6.81 -4.16
CA LEU A 113 16.01 -6.48 -4.28
C LEU A 113 16.71 -6.26 -2.94
N ARG A 114 15.97 -5.93 -1.88
CA ARG A 114 16.53 -5.52 -0.59
C ARG A 114 15.63 -6.01 0.55
N SER A 115 16.20 -6.79 1.47
CA SER A 115 15.52 -7.19 2.70
C SER A 115 15.10 -5.95 3.52
N SER A 116 13.99 -6.05 4.24
CA SER A 116 13.49 -4.99 5.13
C SER A 116 13.35 -3.63 4.43
N THR A 117 12.96 -3.69 3.15
CA THR A 117 12.69 -2.52 2.32
C THR A 117 11.36 -2.72 1.63
N PHE A 118 10.50 -1.71 1.69
CA PHE A 118 9.20 -1.70 1.05
C PHE A 118 9.21 -0.72 -0.10
N LYS A 119 8.54 -1.11 -1.18
CA LYS A 119 8.20 -0.22 -2.27
C LYS A 119 6.81 0.34 -2.02
N LEU A 120 6.72 1.66 -1.97
CA LEU A 120 5.47 2.41 -1.83
C LEU A 120 5.16 3.11 -3.14
N GLN A 121 3.93 3.01 -3.62
CA GLN A 121 3.52 3.65 -4.86
C GLN A 121 2.06 4.07 -4.78
N ARG A 122 1.77 5.35 -5.03
CA ARG A 122 0.40 5.81 -5.28
C ARG A 122 0.04 5.46 -6.71
N ILE A 123 -1.10 4.81 -6.89
CA ILE A 123 -1.62 4.40 -8.19
C ILE A 123 -3.12 4.70 -8.28
N SER A 124 -3.64 4.80 -9.49
CA SER A 124 -5.08 4.84 -9.73
C SER A 124 -5.73 3.45 -9.59
N TRP A 125 -7.05 3.42 -9.57
CA TRP A 125 -7.80 2.16 -9.58
C TRP A 125 -7.58 1.40 -10.89
N GLU A 126 -7.50 2.10 -12.01
CA GLU A 126 -7.23 1.49 -13.32
C GLU A 126 -5.83 0.85 -13.36
N GLU A 127 -4.82 1.51 -12.77
CA GLU A 127 -3.47 0.94 -12.63
C GLU A 127 -3.44 -0.30 -11.71
N LEU A 128 -4.34 -0.39 -10.73
CA LEU A 128 -4.50 -1.60 -9.92
C LEU A 128 -5.00 -2.77 -10.78
N GLU A 129 -5.87 -2.54 -11.77
CA GLU A 129 -6.33 -3.60 -12.67
C GLU A 129 -5.17 -4.21 -13.46
N GLU A 130 -4.27 -3.38 -13.96
CA GLU A 130 -3.06 -3.84 -14.64
C GLU A 130 -2.14 -4.62 -13.70
N LYS A 131 -1.96 -4.15 -12.45
CA LYS A 131 -1.22 -4.92 -11.43
C LYS A 131 -1.84 -6.27 -11.12
N LEU A 132 -3.17 -6.38 -11.08
CA LEU A 132 -3.86 -7.65 -10.89
C LEU A 132 -3.52 -8.61 -12.04
N LYS A 133 -3.50 -8.14 -13.29
CA LYS A 133 -3.11 -8.96 -14.45
C LYS A 133 -1.64 -9.41 -14.36
N GLU A 134 -0.76 -8.57 -13.82
CA GLU A 134 0.65 -8.89 -13.62
C GLU A 134 0.90 -9.84 -12.43
N SER A 135 -0.06 -9.99 -11.51
CA SER A 135 0.08 -10.75 -10.25
C SER A 135 -0.12 -12.26 -10.41
N GLY A 136 -0.02 -12.78 -11.64
CA GLY A 136 -0.09 -14.21 -11.95
C GLY A 136 -1.47 -14.70 -12.41
N PRO A 137 -1.60 -16.01 -12.66
CA PRO A 137 -2.80 -16.62 -13.24
C PRO A 137 -3.98 -16.69 -12.27
N ARG A 138 -3.71 -16.70 -10.96
CA ARG A 138 -4.72 -16.81 -9.90
C ARG A 138 -4.25 -16.09 -8.65
N MET A 139 -5.15 -15.38 -7.99
CA MET A 139 -4.88 -14.64 -6.76
C MET A 139 -6.11 -14.55 -5.88
N GLU A 140 -5.89 -14.44 -4.58
CA GLU A 140 -6.91 -14.14 -3.58
C GLU A 140 -6.83 -12.66 -3.22
N LEU A 141 -7.99 -12.02 -3.09
CA LEU A 141 -8.15 -10.66 -2.63
C LEU A 141 -8.86 -10.70 -1.29
N GLU A 142 -8.31 -10.01 -0.30
CA GLU A 142 -8.90 -9.91 1.02
C GLU A 142 -8.98 -8.45 1.45
N PHE A 143 -10.15 -7.97 1.82
CA PHE A 143 -10.28 -6.68 2.47
C PHE A 143 -10.49 -6.84 3.97
N CYS A 144 -9.57 -6.25 4.72
CA CYS A 144 -9.60 -6.24 6.18
C CYS A 144 -9.79 -4.81 6.68
N ARG A 145 -10.68 -4.62 7.64
CA ARG A 145 -10.83 -3.32 8.32
C ARG A 145 -9.57 -3.00 9.10
N LYS A 146 -9.21 -1.71 9.14
CA LYS A 146 -8.12 -1.20 9.99
C LYS A 146 -8.41 -1.54 11.45
N GLY A 147 -7.53 -2.32 12.06
CA GLY A 147 -7.67 -2.81 13.44
C GLY A 147 -8.69 -3.96 13.62
N GLY A 148 -9.19 -4.53 12.53
CA GLY A 148 -10.04 -5.73 12.56
C GLY A 148 -9.22 -7.02 12.69
N GLU A 149 -9.85 -8.09 13.17
CA GLU A 149 -9.23 -9.40 13.40
C GLU A 149 -9.24 -10.33 12.18
N GLY A 150 -9.88 -9.92 11.07
CA GLY A 150 -9.96 -10.75 9.86
C GLY A 150 -10.60 -10.04 8.67
N PRO A 151 -10.69 -10.75 7.52
CA PRO A 151 -11.27 -10.23 6.30
C PRO A 151 -12.78 -10.11 6.44
N ILE A 152 -13.32 -9.00 5.93
CA ILE A 152 -14.76 -8.71 5.88
C ILE A 152 -15.31 -8.82 4.45
N TRP A 153 -14.42 -8.91 3.47
CA TRP A 153 -14.73 -9.21 2.08
C TRP A 153 -13.57 -10.00 1.50
N GLN A 154 -13.88 -11.01 0.68
CA GLN A 154 -12.90 -11.86 0.02
C GLN A 154 -13.38 -12.19 -1.40
N ALA A 155 -12.43 -12.33 -2.32
CA ALA A 155 -12.68 -12.83 -3.66
C ALA A 155 -11.47 -13.60 -4.18
N ILE A 156 -11.71 -14.52 -5.11
CA ILE A 156 -10.64 -15.17 -5.85
C ILE A 156 -10.74 -14.69 -7.29
N LEU A 157 -9.63 -14.19 -7.83
CA LEU A 157 -9.54 -13.78 -9.23
C LEU A 157 -8.66 -14.74 -10.02
N ARG A 158 -9.03 -14.92 -11.28
CA ARG A 158 -8.20 -15.54 -12.30
C ARG A 158 -7.92 -14.58 -13.42
N ASN A 159 -6.69 -14.61 -13.91
CA ASN A 159 -6.30 -13.91 -15.12
C ASN A 159 -6.45 -14.83 -16.33
N ARG A 160 -7.25 -14.40 -17.32
CA ARG A 160 -7.48 -15.08 -18.58
C ARG A 160 -7.09 -14.20 -19.75
N GLU A 161 -6.96 -14.80 -20.94
CA GLU A 161 -6.64 -14.05 -22.16
C GLU A 161 -7.67 -12.95 -22.48
N ASP A 162 -8.93 -13.14 -22.07
CA ASP A 162 -10.05 -12.21 -22.28
C ASP A 162 -10.29 -11.25 -21.10
N GLY A 163 -9.54 -11.38 -20.00
CA GLY A 163 -9.60 -10.46 -18.86
C GLY A 163 -9.58 -11.15 -17.50
N LEU A 164 -9.84 -10.36 -16.45
CA LEU A 164 -9.96 -10.85 -15.08
C LEU A 164 -11.36 -11.43 -14.86
N VAL A 165 -11.42 -12.59 -14.24
CA VAL A 165 -12.68 -13.22 -13.81
C VAL A 165 -12.67 -13.50 -12.32
N ARG A 166 -13.81 -13.30 -11.64
CA ARG A 166 -14.02 -13.68 -10.24
C ARG A 166 -14.54 -15.11 -10.18
N GLU A 167 -13.89 -15.96 -9.41
CA GLU A 167 -14.36 -17.32 -9.12
C GLU A 167 -15.36 -17.31 -7.95
N TRP A 168 -16.43 -18.07 -8.07
CA TRP A 168 -17.31 -18.43 -6.95
C TRP A 168 -17.74 -19.90 -7.07
N GLY A 169 -17.90 -20.63 -5.96
CA GLY A 169 -18.55 -21.95 -5.90
C GLY A 169 -18.36 -22.87 -7.12
N GLU A 170 -19.28 -22.79 -8.09
CA GLU A 170 -19.30 -23.59 -9.33
C GLU A 170 -19.19 -22.77 -10.63
N GLY A 171 -18.87 -21.47 -10.57
CA GLY A 171 -18.87 -20.59 -11.73
C GLY A 171 -17.89 -19.43 -11.66
N GLU A 172 -17.91 -18.63 -12.71
CA GLU A 172 -17.05 -17.46 -12.87
C GLU A 172 -17.86 -16.32 -13.48
N GLU A 173 -17.49 -15.09 -13.15
CA GLU A 173 -17.99 -13.90 -13.83
C GLU A 173 -16.88 -12.95 -14.22
N ALA A 174 -17.16 -12.07 -15.17
CA ALA A 174 -16.28 -10.97 -15.50
C ALA A 174 -16.08 -10.07 -14.27
N PHE A 175 -14.81 -9.80 -13.96
CA PHE A 175 -14.43 -8.89 -12.90
C PHE A 175 -14.09 -7.52 -13.50
N SER A 176 -14.41 -6.45 -12.77
CA SER A 176 -13.95 -5.11 -13.11
C SER A 176 -13.53 -4.36 -11.85
N ILE A 177 -12.57 -3.45 -12.01
CA ILE A 177 -12.09 -2.66 -10.88
C ILE A 177 -13.17 -1.72 -10.33
N GLU A 178 -14.10 -1.26 -11.16
CA GLU A 178 -15.23 -0.43 -10.72
C GLU A 178 -16.16 -1.19 -9.74
N ILE A 179 -16.38 -2.49 -9.99
CA ILE A 179 -17.16 -3.35 -9.09
C ILE A 179 -16.43 -3.49 -7.76
N LEU A 180 -15.13 -3.83 -7.78
CA LEU A 180 -14.32 -3.93 -6.56
C LEU A 180 -14.38 -2.63 -5.77
N ARG A 181 -14.10 -1.51 -6.43
CA ARG A 181 -14.14 -0.17 -5.84
C ARG A 181 -15.46 0.04 -5.10
N LYS A 182 -16.59 -0.21 -5.76
CA LYS A 182 -17.91 -0.07 -5.17
C LYS A 182 -18.15 -1.01 -3.98
N GLU A 183 -17.76 -2.28 -4.09
CA GLU A 183 -17.92 -3.26 -3.01
C GLU A 183 -17.10 -2.87 -1.76
N ILE A 184 -15.86 -2.40 -1.93
CA ILE A 184 -15.03 -1.89 -0.83
C ILE A 184 -15.67 -0.66 -0.18
N TRP A 185 -16.12 0.32 -0.98
CA TRP A 185 -16.77 1.53 -0.45
C TRP A 185 -18.06 1.20 0.31
N GLN A 186 -18.90 0.30 -0.21
CA GLN A 186 -20.12 -0.13 0.47
C GLN A 186 -19.82 -0.83 1.78
N THR A 187 -18.80 -1.69 1.78
CA THR A 187 -18.33 -2.36 3.00
C THR A 187 -17.87 -1.34 4.04
N GLU A 188 -17.21 -0.27 3.62
CA GLU A 188 -16.80 0.83 4.51
C GLU A 188 -17.99 1.66 5.06
N GLU A 189 -19.05 1.89 4.29
CA GLU A 189 -20.22 2.67 4.70
C GLU A 189 -21.11 1.92 5.69
N VAL A 190 -21.31 0.61 5.49
CA VAL A 190 -22.10 -0.23 6.41
C VAL A 190 -21.50 -0.27 7.81
N LEU A 191 -20.20 0.01 7.94
CA LEU A 191 -19.47 0.03 9.22
C LEU A 191 -19.53 1.37 9.98
N LEU A 192 -20.19 2.39 9.42
CA LEU A 192 -20.44 3.69 10.05
C LEU A 192 -21.84 3.80 10.70
N LEU A 193 -22.66 2.75 10.58
CA LEU A 193 -23.97 2.60 11.23
C LEU A 193 -23.85 1.69 12.47
#